data_AF-A0A813I4L2-F1
#
_entry.id   AF-A0A813I4L2-F1
#
_cell.length_a   1.000
_cell.length_b   1.000
_cell.length_c   1.000
_cell.angle_alpha   90.00
_cell.angle_beta   90.00
_cell.angle_gamma   90.00
#
_symmetry.space_group_name_H-M   'P 1'
#
loop_
_entity.id
_entity.type
_entity.pdbx_description
1 polymer ?
#
loop_
_entity_poly.entity_id
_entity_poly.type
_entity_poly.pdbx_seq_one_letter_code
_entity_poly.pdbx_strand_id
1 'polypeptide(L)'
;MVEPELSHPKWNGFKKALKASGLEYSALKLTIACNYNHGSFQSGDKQHVKCDALRAYLSSQPPEYYAEQAEQIAFDRCQSVDAAMAKASLEDWMETPLINNRGRFAAALVKNKSWFGMNSCFRSLIADWTIQEEKEDCDYEMRDDDDEEDGNKAEPDPKLTKSELYKMYSGRGPTKMFADFMGDRTLQLDAIIIVAISSPLEAEYSADLEAQRSGAAGLAEWAATRSSGSDHWWETAKQVVKMSQNKNLFSRLGLSPSSSTPLPLDIDIPWLKEEKDVLRKVQSFAIALASNVVWSEVMFWLNLPHAAAVLLNPNREKRGQDMKRLKELITAVEKAERLAIQDPALRDCLEDLGWNAQPLAREIMAHCFQSGFDPHNEELRKIMWRLYTGCNTTKECLESTFAHLSDIAQRGSKSSKMSNWSKYLYATTSSYAEQGGMTPLLPEAADWLHVTGPCSLRFRQGLANIFNMTTTAMPTSHEQGKPLPMQPAQIQKKWRASGPTAHQKSAAAGMYLLNDEPTQFANASMAWAGK
;
A
#
# COMPACT_ATOMS: atom_id res chain seq x y z
N MET A 1 1.25 -1.47 -18.56
CA MET A 1 1.06 -2.71 -17.79
C MET A 1 0.31 -2.30 -16.53
N VAL A 2 -0.95 -2.70 -16.36
CA VAL A 2 -1.76 -2.29 -15.20
C VAL A 2 -1.38 -3.19 -14.03
N GLU A 3 -1.00 -2.60 -12.89
CA GLU A 3 -0.74 -3.39 -11.70
C GLU A 3 -2.03 -4.08 -11.25
N PRO A 4 -1.98 -5.37 -10.92
CA PRO A 4 -3.16 -6.07 -10.45
C PRO A 4 -3.63 -5.47 -9.12
N GLU A 5 -4.90 -5.07 -9.07
CA GLU A 5 -5.51 -4.43 -7.89
C GLU A 5 -5.36 -5.25 -6.61
N LEU A 6 -5.24 -6.56 -6.75
CA LEU A 6 -5.13 -7.50 -5.64
C LEU A 6 -3.81 -7.35 -4.84
N SER A 7 -2.79 -6.70 -5.39
CA SER A 7 -1.52 -6.46 -4.68
C SER A 7 -1.46 -5.09 -3.97
N HIS A 8 -2.46 -4.22 -4.15
CA HIS A 8 -2.55 -2.92 -3.47
C HIS A 8 -2.63 -2.96 -1.93
N PRO A 9 -3.22 -3.98 -1.29
CA PRO A 9 -3.25 -4.04 0.18
C PRO A 9 -1.85 -4.02 0.82
N LYS A 10 -0.89 -4.75 0.24
CA LYS A 10 0.52 -4.76 0.67
C LYS A 10 1.14 -3.36 0.64
N TRP A 11 0.84 -2.62 -0.43
CA TRP A 11 1.29 -1.25 -0.61
C TRP A 11 0.74 -0.30 0.46
N ASN A 12 -0.57 -0.35 0.70
CA ASN A 12 -1.18 0.46 1.75
C ASN A 12 -0.65 0.08 3.14
N GLY A 13 -0.34 -1.21 3.36
CA GLY A 13 0.30 -1.69 4.56
C GLY A 13 1.69 -1.07 4.79
N PHE A 14 2.53 -1.04 3.74
CA PHE A 14 3.85 -0.41 3.82
C PHE A 14 3.78 1.09 4.13
N LYS A 15 2.89 1.86 3.48
CA LYS A 15 2.70 3.29 3.83
C LYS A 15 2.30 3.50 5.28
N LYS A 16 1.35 2.70 5.77
CA LYS A 16 0.90 2.76 7.16
C LYS A 16 2.06 2.46 8.11
N ALA A 17 2.92 1.52 7.76
CA ALA A 17 4.12 1.21 8.54
C ALA A 17 5.10 2.39 8.57
N LEU A 18 5.40 3.02 7.42
CA LEU A 18 6.25 4.22 7.37
C LEU A 18 5.71 5.34 8.28
N LYS A 19 4.40 5.58 8.24
CA LYS A 19 3.75 6.59 9.08
C LYS A 19 3.80 6.23 10.56
N ALA A 20 3.54 4.97 10.91
CA ALA A 20 3.55 4.49 12.30
C ALA A 20 4.95 4.53 12.92
N SER A 21 6.01 4.35 12.12
CA SER A 21 7.39 4.37 12.57
C SER A 21 8.08 5.73 12.42
N GLY A 22 7.37 6.77 11.97
CA GLY A 22 7.95 8.11 11.76
C GLY A 22 8.89 8.23 10.55
N LEU A 23 8.91 7.24 9.65
CA LEU A 23 9.77 7.20 8.45
C LEU A 23 9.11 7.80 7.20
N GLU A 24 7.87 8.26 7.29
CA GLU A 24 7.12 8.85 6.16
C GLU A 24 7.84 10.04 5.54
N TYR A 25 8.44 10.91 6.36
CA TYR A 25 9.15 12.09 5.89
C TYR A 25 10.49 11.73 5.24
N SER A 26 11.24 10.81 5.83
CA SER A 26 12.46 10.26 5.26
C SER A 26 12.18 9.61 3.90
N ALA A 27 11.11 8.80 3.81
CA ALA A 27 10.66 8.23 2.54
C ALA A 27 10.31 9.29 1.49
N LEU A 28 9.71 10.43 1.88
CA LEU A 28 9.43 11.55 0.98
C LEU A 28 10.71 12.22 0.48
N LYS A 29 11.65 12.57 1.36
CA LYS A 29 12.96 13.14 0.99
C LYS A 29 13.73 12.21 0.03
N LEU A 30 13.79 10.91 0.36
CA LEU A 30 14.39 9.88 -0.48
C LEU A 30 13.74 9.79 -1.86
N THR A 31 12.40 9.84 -1.90
CA THR A 31 11.64 9.86 -3.17
C THR A 31 12.06 11.04 -4.04
N ILE A 32 12.21 12.23 -3.43
CA ILE A 32 12.64 13.45 -4.14
C ILE A 32 14.09 13.30 -4.61
N ALA A 33 14.97 12.77 -3.77
CA ALA A 33 16.36 12.53 -4.12
C ALA A 33 16.51 11.57 -5.31
N CYS A 34 15.81 10.44 -5.30
CA CYS A 34 15.78 9.50 -6.42
C CYS A 34 15.20 10.12 -7.70
N ASN A 35 14.19 11.00 -7.57
CA ASN A 35 13.58 11.68 -8.70
C ASN A 35 14.35 12.92 -9.18
N TYR A 36 15.40 13.36 -8.48
CA TYR A 36 16.14 14.56 -8.88
C TYR A 36 16.70 14.49 -10.31
N ASN A 37 17.12 13.29 -10.72
CA ASN A 37 17.64 13.02 -12.06
C ASN A 37 16.55 13.03 -13.16
N HIS A 38 15.26 12.98 -12.78
CA HIS A 38 14.11 13.04 -13.68
C HIS A 38 13.69 14.48 -14.03
N GLY A 39 14.64 15.36 -14.37
CA GLY A 39 14.31 16.69 -14.91
C GLY A 39 13.28 16.63 -16.04
N SER A 40 12.55 17.74 -16.27
CA SER A 40 11.47 17.85 -17.29
C SER A 40 11.89 17.43 -18.70
N PHE A 41 13.19 17.36 -18.96
CA PHE A 41 13.78 16.80 -20.14
C PHE A 41 14.90 15.88 -19.68
N GLN A 42 15.09 14.74 -20.34
CA GLN A 42 16.28 13.89 -20.21
C GLN A 42 17.55 14.61 -20.73
N SER A 43 17.66 15.93 -20.54
CA SER A 43 18.88 16.66 -20.88
C SER A 43 19.94 16.16 -19.91
N GLY A 44 21.04 15.65 -20.48
CA GLY A 44 22.19 15.18 -19.70
C GLY A 44 22.78 16.25 -18.78
N ASP A 45 22.36 17.51 -18.90
CA ASP A 45 22.85 18.67 -18.15
C ASP A 45 22.85 18.42 -16.64
N LYS A 46 21.78 17.84 -16.07
CA LYS A 46 21.75 17.54 -14.63
C LYS A 46 22.75 16.48 -14.22
N GLN A 47 23.04 15.53 -15.11
CA GLN A 47 24.07 14.52 -14.90
C GLN A 47 25.46 15.15 -15.00
N HIS A 48 25.70 16.02 -15.99
CA HIS A 48 26.96 16.74 -16.13
C HIS A 48 27.26 17.63 -14.94
N VAL A 49 26.30 18.45 -14.48
CA VAL A 49 26.45 19.29 -13.29
C VAL A 49 26.78 18.46 -12.04
N LYS A 50 26.22 17.25 -11.90
CA LYS A 50 26.60 16.33 -10.81
C LYS A 50 28.02 15.80 -10.95
N CYS A 51 28.40 15.34 -12.14
CA CYS A 51 29.74 14.87 -12.41
C CYS A 51 30.78 15.97 -12.18
N ASP A 52 30.47 17.20 -12.59
CA ASP A 52 31.36 18.35 -12.41
C ASP A 52 31.46 18.76 -10.95
N ALA A 53 30.35 18.76 -10.20
CA ALA A 53 30.37 19.01 -8.76
C ALA A 53 31.14 17.92 -7.99
N LEU A 54 30.98 16.64 -8.35
CA LEU A 54 31.72 15.53 -7.74
C LEU A 54 33.20 15.61 -8.09
N ARG A 55 33.53 15.90 -9.35
CA ARG A 55 34.91 16.09 -9.80
C ARG A 55 35.57 17.23 -9.05
N ALA A 56 34.91 18.37 -8.92
CA ALA A 56 35.41 19.53 -8.19
C ALA A 56 35.68 19.21 -6.72
N TYR A 57 34.74 18.51 -6.05
CA TYR A 57 34.91 18.08 -4.66
C TYR A 57 36.06 17.08 -4.49
N LEU A 58 36.12 16.01 -5.29
CA LEU A 58 37.22 15.04 -5.18
C LEU A 58 38.57 15.71 -5.47
N SER A 59 38.62 16.63 -6.43
CA SER A 59 39.83 17.42 -6.72
C SER A 59 40.27 18.31 -5.56
N SER A 60 39.36 18.68 -4.65
CA SER A 60 39.69 19.50 -3.48
C SER A 60 40.08 18.67 -2.25
N GLN A 61 39.95 17.34 -2.28
CA GLN A 61 40.29 16.48 -1.15
C GLN A 61 41.78 16.14 -1.10
N PRO A 62 42.38 16.04 0.10
CA PRO A 62 43.79 15.69 0.26
C PRO A 62 44.05 14.20 -0.04
N PRO A 63 45.29 13.76 -0.33
CA PRO A 63 45.60 12.35 -0.62
C PRO A 63 45.17 11.36 0.48
N GLU A 64 45.20 11.78 1.74
CA GLU A 64 44.81 11.00 2.91
C GLU A 64 43.33 10.57 2.84
N TYR A 65 42.46 11.43 2.32
CA TYR A 65 41.05 11.15 2.08
C TYR A 65 40.85 9.88 1.24
N TYR A 66 41.64 9.71 0.17
CA TYR A 66 41.51 8.56 -0.72
C TYR A 66 41.97 7.25 -0.04
N ALA A 67 42.89 7.33 0.92
CA ALA A 67 43.33 6.18 1.70
C ALA A 67 42.26 5.75 2.71
N GLU A 68 41.65 6.72 3.40
CA GLU A 68 40.54 6.50 4.33
C GLU A 68 39.32 5.91 3.59
N GLN A 69 38.98 6.46 2.42
CA GLN A 69 37.90 5.94 1.57
C GLN A 69 38.17 4.52 1.08
N ALA A 70 39.41 4.20 0.71
CA ALA A 70 39.78 2.83 0.33
C ALA A 70 39.63 1.86 1.51
N GLU A 71 39.92 2.31 2.74
CA GLU A 71 39.75 1.54 3.96
C GLU A 71 38.27 1.30 4.28
N GLN A 72 37.43 2.33 4.19
CA GLN A 72 36.00 2.22 4.46
C GLN A 72 35.28 1.35 3.42
N ILE A 73 35.60 1.49 2.13
CA ILE A 73 35.07 0.61 1.07
C ILE A 73 35.50 -0.84 1.30
N ALA A 74 36.76 -1.06 1.72
CA ALA A 74 37.24 -2.40 2.05
C ALA A 74 36.49 -2.97 3.26
N PHE A 75 36.26 -2.16 4.30
CA PHE A 75 35.47 -2.53 5.48
C PHE A 75 34.04 -2.93 5.12
N ASP A 76 33.34 -2.10 4.35
CA ASP A 76 31.96 -2.36 3.88
C ASP A 76 31.86 -3.65 3.05
N ARG A 77 32.92 -3.98 2.31
CA ARG A 77 33.01 -5.20 1.50
C ARG A 77 33.55 -6.40 2.28
N CYS A 78 33.91 -6.23 3.54
CA CYS A 78 34.62 -7.24 4.34
C CYS A 78 35.90 -7.74 3.64
N GLN A 79 36.66 -6.82 3.05
CA GLN A 79 37.93 -7.05 2.34
C GLN A 79 39.07 -6.32 3.05
N SER A 80 40.31 -6.77 2.85
CA SER A 80 41.50 -6.03 3.28
C SER A 80 41.81 -4.90 2.31
N VAL A 81 42.29 -3.76 2.81
CA VAL A 81 42.69 -2.61 1.98
C VAL A 81 43.81 -3.02 1.02
N ASP A 82 43.55 -2.93 -0.28
CA ASP A 82 44.59 -3.07 -1.30
C ASP A 82 45.30 -1.71 -1.45
N ALA A 83 46.63 -1.68 -1.29
CA ALA A 83 47.43 -0.48 -1.47
C ALA A 83 47.30 0.13 -2.89
N ALA A 84 46.86 -0.66 -3.87
CA ALA A 84 46.52 -0.17 -5.21
C ALA A 84 45.18 0.58 -5.24
N MET A 85 44.19 0.22 -4.40
CA MET A 85 42.91 0.95 -4.29
C MET A 85 43.11 2.34 -3.68
N ALA A 86 44.01 2.48 -2.70
CA ALA A 86 44.35 3.76 -2.08
C ALA A 86 45.14 4.71 -3.02
N LYS A 87 45.72 4.20 -4.12
CA LYS A 87 46.51 4.96 -5.10
C LYS A 87 45.76 5.29 -6.39
N ALA A 88 44.50 4.90 -6.51
CA ALA A 88 43.71 5.19 -7.69
C ALA A 88 43.62 6.72 -7.89
N SER A 89 43.98 7.18 -9.09
CA SER A 89 43.93 8.61 -9.45
C SER A 89 42.49 9.13 -9.44
N LEU A 90 42.32 10.45 -9.35
CA LEU A 90 41.02 11.09 -9.51
C LEU A 90 40.30 10.61 -10.79
N GLU A 91 41.04 10.45 -11.90
CA GLU A 91 40.49 9.89 -13.13
C GLU A 91 40.02 8.44 -12.96
N ASP A 92 40.80 7.57 -12.31
CA ASP A 92 40.41 6.17 -12.07
C ASP A 92 39.13 6.07 -11.23
N TRP A 93 39.00 6.93 -10.21
CA TRP A 93 37.77 7.04 -9.43
C TRP A 93 36.60 7.47 -10.32
N MET A 94 36.75 8.55 -11.08
CA MET A 94 35.70 9.08 -11.96
C MET A 94 35.30 8.10 -13.08
N GLU A 95 36.23 7.29 -13.56
CA GLU A 95 36.00 6.28 -14.60
C GLU A 95 35.36 5.01 -14.09
N THR A 96 35.46 4.74 -12.78
CA THR A 96 34.88 3.55 -12.17
C THR A 96 33.40 3.43 -12.56
N PRO A 97 32.91 2.26 -13.02
CA PRO A 97 31.50 2.08 -13.38
C PRO A 97 30.53 2.45 -12.27
N LEU A 98 30.97 2.41 -11.02
CA LEU A 98 30.27 2.98 -9.87
C LEU A 98 30.03 4.47 -10.05
N ILE A 99 31.05 5.29 -10.27
CA ILE A 99 30.92 6.75 -10.45
C ILE A 99 30.26 7.11 -11.79
N ASN A 100 30.64 6.44 -12.87
CA ASN A 100 30.09 6.71 -14.21
C ASN A 100 28.61 6.36 -14.36
N ASN A 101 28.13 5.39 -13.56
CA ASN A 101 26.72 5.03 -13.53
C ASN A 101 25.95 5.62 -12.33
N ARG A 102 26.61 6.39 -11.44
CA ARG A 102 25.92 7.14 -10.37
C ARG A 102 24.83 8.01 -10.97
N GLY A 103 23.61 7.81 -10.50
CA GLY A 103 22.44 8.55 -10.97
C GLY A 103 21.93 8.24 -12.38
N ARG A 104 22.57 7.34 -13.16
CA ARG A 104 22.03 6.88 -14.46
C ARG A 104 20.85 5.91 -14.32
N PHE A 105 20.58 5.42 -13.11
CA PHE A 105 19.66 4.31 -12.92
C PHE A 105 18.26 4.70 -12.45
N ALA A 106 17.33 3.86 -12.90
CA ALA A 106 15.88 3.83 -12.64
C ALA A 106 14.95 4.70 -13.52
N ALA A 107 15.47 5.36 -14.56
CA ALA A 107 14.60 6.05 -15.53
C ALA A 107 13.61 5.12 -16.28
N ALA A 108 13.95 3.83 -16.42
CA ALA A 108 13.07 2.82 -17.01
C ALA A 108 12.24 2.04 -15.97
N LEU A 109 12.73 1.90 -14.72
CA LEU A 109 12.10 1.07 -13.68
C LEU A 109 10.98 1.82 -12.92
N VAL A 110 11.10 3.13 -12.72
CA VAL A 110 10.09 3.96 -12.01
C VAL A 110 8.89 4.34 -12.90
N LYS A 111 8.96 4.10 -14.22
CA LYS A 111 7.87 4.44 -15.17
C LYS A 111 6.52 3.80 -14.80
N ASN A 112 6.53 2.71 -14.03
CA ASN A 112 5.30 2.03 -13.63
C ASN A 112 4.67 2.57 -12.32
N LYS A 113 5.21 3.65 -11.72
CA LYS A 113 4.75 4.14 -10.39
C LYS A 113 4.75 3.04 -9.31
N SER A 114 5.48 1.94 -9.55
CA SER A 114 5.54 0.83 -8.61
C SER A 114 6.49 1.23 -7.48
N TRP A 115 5.96 1.30 -6.27
CA TRP A 115 6.75 1.74 -5.13
C TRP A 115 7.87 0.76 -4.75
N PHE A 116 7.73 -0.51 -5.11
CA PHE A 116 8.85 -1.46 -5.02
C PHE A 116 9.99 -1.11 -5.98
N GLY A 117 9.69 -0.48 -7.12
CA GLY A 117 10.71 0.17 -7.95
C GLY A 117 11.46 1.27 -7.19
N MET A 118 10.81 1.92 -6.22
CA MET A 118 11.45 2.92 -5.37
C MET A 118 12.39 2.31 -4.32
N ASN A 119 12.06 1.17 -3.72
CA ASN A 119 13.01 0.44 -2.85
C ASN A 119 14.28 0.05 -3.62
N SER A 120 14.14 -0.37 -4.88
CA SER A 120 15.30 -0.59 -5.75
C SER A 120 16.10 0.69 -6.01
N CYS A 121 15.43 1.84 -6.14
CA CYS A 121 16.11 3.15 -6.22
C CYS A 121 16.82 3.49 -4.91
N PHE A 122 16.20 3.25 -3.75
CA PHE A 122 16.83 3.48 -2.44
C PHE A 122 18.02 2.58 -2.24
N ARG A 123 17.95 1.30 -2.66
CA ARG A 123 19.12 0.39 -2.66
C ARG A 123 20.27 0.95 -3.46
N SER A 124 19.97 1.48 -4.64
CA SER A 124 20.96 2.10 -5.51
C SER A 124 21.53 3.36 -4.86
N LEU A 125 20.67 4.21 -4.28
CA LEU A 125 21.07 5.43 -3.56
C LEU A 125 21.96 5.12 -2.35
N ILE A 126 21.64 4.08 -1.59
CA ILE A 126 22.44 3.66 -0.43
C ILE A 126 23.80 3.14 -0.86
N ALA A 127 23.86 2.37 -1.96
CA ALA A 127 25.14 1.93 -2.53
C ALA A 127 25.99 3.11 -3.03
N ASP A 128 25.34 4.21 -3.46
CA ASP A 128 26.01 5.46 -3.78
C ASP A 128 26.45 6.21 -2.51
N TRP A 129 25.71 6.11 -1.39
CA TRP A 129 25.97 6.81 -0.12
C TRP A 129 27.08 6.25 0.74
N THR A 130 27.33 4.94 0.70
CA THR A 130 28.53 4.32 1.28
C THR A 130 29.84 4.88 0.69
N ILE A 131 29.74 5.83 -0.26
CA ILE A 131 30.85 6.52 -0.91
C ILE A 131 30.72 8.06 -0.78
N GLN A 132 29.76 8.58 0.01
CA GLN A 132 29.51 10.02 0.21
C GLN A 132 29.59 10.49 1.66
N GLU A 133 29.84 9.59 2.63
CA GLU A 133 29.84 9.90 4.08
C GLU A 133 30.82 11.00 4.54
N GLU A 134 31.71 11.52 3.68
CA GLU A 134 32.75 12.49 4.09
C GLU A 134 32.67 13.85 3.37
N LYS A 135 31.49 14.27 2.91
CA LYS A 135 31.33 15.61 2.29
C LYS A 135 31.27 16.77 3.29
N GLU A 136 31.02 16.54 4.58
CA GLU A 136 30.52 17.59 5.49
C GLU A 136 31.55 18.58 6.07
N ASP A 137 32.87 18.44 5.85
CA ASP A 137 33.86 19.39 6.40
C ASP A 137 34.31 20.50 5.43
N CYS A 138 33.68 20.65 4.26
CA CYS A 138 34.02 21.70 3.31
C CYS A 138 33.01 22.85 3.35
N ASP A 139 33.17 23.77 4.31
CA ASP A 139 32.54 25.09 4.32
C ASP A 139 32.87 25.83 3.02
N TYR A 140 31.91 25.85 2.09
CA TYR A 140 31.91 26.78 0.97
C TYR A 140 30.84 27.83 1.26
N GLU A 141 31.25 28.88 1.97
CA GLU A 141 30.53 30.15 2.04
C GLU A 141 30.38 30.70 0.61
N MET A 142 29.23 30.42 -0.01
CA MET A 142 28.66 31.40 -0.93
C MET A 142 28.19 32.55 -0.05
N ARG A 143 29.07 33.54 0.15
CA ARG A 143 28.74 34.86 0.68
C ARG A 143 27.44 35.35 0.04
N ASP A 144 26.38 35.37 0.83
CA ASP A 144 25.54 36.56 0.99
C ASP A 144 25.63 36.87 2.48
N ASP A 145 26.22 38.02 2.78
CA ASP A 145 26.47 38.51 4.14
C ASP A 145 25.15 38.67 4.92
N ASP A 146 25.28 38.49 6.25
CA ASP A 146 24.34 38.78 7.34
C ASP A 146 23.14 37.83 7.52
N ASP A 147 23.27 36.87 8.45
CA ASP A 147 22.39 36.80 9.62
C ASP A 147 22.93 35.79 10.66
N GLU A 148 22.99 36.27 11.91
CA GLU A 148 23.62 35.67 13.08
C GLU A 148 22.98 34.35 13.55
N GLU A 149 23.84 33.56 14.22
CA GLU A 149 23.56 32.29 14.90
C GLU A 149 22.33 32.33 15.81
N ASP A 150 21.51 31.27 15.75
CA ASP A 150 20.68 30.89 16.88
C ASP A 150 20.78 29.37 17.10
N GLY A 151 21.47 29.01 18.18
CA GLY A 151 21.66 27.65 18.67
C GLY A 151 20.35 27.07 19.18
N ASN A 152 19.51 26.60 18.27
CA ASN A 152 18.20 26.06 18.60
C ASN A 152 18.29 24.56 18.88
N LYS A 153 17.96 24.18 20.12
CA LYS A 153 17.73 22.78 20.48
C LYS A 153 16.62 22.24 19.58
N ALA A 154 16.93 21.19 18.83
CA ALA A 154 16.01 20.58 17.87
C ALA A 154 14.67 20.19 18.54
N GLU A 155 13.67 21.06 18.41
CA GLU A 155 12.29 20.65 18.60
C GLU A 155 11.98 19.57 17.56
N PRO A 156 11.16 18.55 17.89
CA PRO A 156 10.80 17.51 16.94
C PRO A 156 10.20 18.15 15.70
N ASP A 157 10.91 18.00 14.58
CA ASP A 157 10.60 18.62 13.29
C ASP A 157 9.09 18.51 13.00
N PRO A 158 8.38 19.64 12.81
CA PRO A 158 6.97 19.60 12.47
C PRO A 158 6.79 18.71 11.24
N LYS A 159 5.71 17.93 11.18
CA LYS A 159 5.45 17.03 10.05
C LYS A 159 5.27 17.84 8.76
N LEU A 160 6.37 18.09 8.05
CA LEU A 160 6.41 18.89 6.84
C LEU A 160 5.75 18.12 5.68
N THR A 161 4.71 18.71 5.14
CA THR A 161 4.09 18.32 3.87
C THR A 161 5.07 18.53 2.71
N LYS A 162 4.86 17.83 1.60
CA LYS A 162 5.65 18.01 0.36
C LYS A 162 5.71 19.48 -0.09
N SER A 163 4.62 20.23 0.06
CA SER A 163 4.57 21.66 -0.26
C SER A 163 5.44 22.50 0.67
N GLU A 164 5.45 22.20 1.97
CA GLU A 164 6.28 22.93 2.94
C GLU A 164 7.76 22.63 2.72
N LEU A 165 8.10 21.38 2.41
CA LEU A 165 9.45 21.00 2.01
C LEU A 165 9.91 21.78 0.77
N TYR A 166 9.10 21.88 -0.28
CA TYR A 166 9.47 22.71 -1.44
C TYR A 166 9.54 24.20 -1.09
N LYS A 167 8.71 24.68 -0.18
CA LYS A 167 8.73 26.08 0.28
C LYS A 167 10.04 26.40 1.00
N MET A 168 10.55 25.49 1.84
CA MET A 168 11.86 25.64 2.50
C MET A 168 13.02 25.77 1.51
N TYR A 169 12.89 25.15 0.34
CA TYR A 169 13.90 25.19 -0.73
C TYR A 169 13.59 26.20 -1.84
N SER A 170 12.54 26.99 -1.69
CA SER A 170 12.22 28.07 -2.62
C SER A 170 13.36 29.09 -2.63
N GLY A 171 13.92 29.38 -3.81
CA GLY A 171 15.07 30.29 -3.97
C GLY A 171 16.45 29.64 -3.82
N ARG A 172 16.57 28.47 -3.17
CA ARG A 172 17.84 27.72 -3.02
C ARG A 172 18.16 26.80 -4.20
N GLY A 173 17.14 26.52 -5.02
CA GLY A 173 17.25 25.62 -6.17
C GLY A 173 17.26 24.13 -5.78
N PRO A 174 16.95 23.24 -6.74
CA PRO A 174 16.82 21.81 -6.45
C PRO A 174 18.17 21.13 -6.19
N THR A 175 19.29 21.71 -6.66
CA THR A 175 20.64 21.17 -6.45
C THR A 175 21.05 21.24 -4.97
N LYS A 176 20.79 22.37 -4.30
CA LYS A 176 21.06 22.53 -2.86
C LYS A 176 20.18 21.57 -2.05
N MET A 177 18.89 21.47 -2.38
CA MET A 177 17.99 20.48 -1.76
C MET A 177 18.50 19.04 -1.88
N PHE A 178 18.97 18.65 -3.07
CA PHE A 178 19.56 17.34 -3.26
C PHE A 178 20.84 17.17 -2.43
N ALA A 179 21.74 18.15 -2.44
CA ALA A 179 22.98 18.12 -1.67
C ALA A 179 22.71 17.96 -0.16
N ASP A 180 21.80 18.76 0.39
CA ASP A 180 21.38 18.68 1.81
C ASP A 180 20.82 17.30 2.15
N PHE A 181 19.98 16.71 1.29
CA PHE A 181 19.45 15.36 1.51
C PHE A 181 20.53 14.30 1.45
N MET A 182 21.55 14.48 0.60
CA MET A 182 22.63 13.50 0.50
C MET A 182 23.59 13.57 1.71
N GLY A 183 23.76 14.74 2.33
CA GLY A 183 24.54 14.94 3.56
C GLY A 183 23.82 14.47 4.84
N ASP A 184 22.48 14.49 4.86
CA ASP A 184 21.66 14.11 6.02
C ASP A 184 21.91 12.64 6.47
N ARG A 185 22.78 12.45 7.47
CA ARG A 185 23.11 11.14 8.05
C ARG A 185 21.89 10.36 8.54
N THR A 186 20.91 11.07 9.12
CA THR A 186 19.67 10.45 9.61
C THR A 186 18.87 9.88 8.45
N LEU A 187 18.81 10.61 7.32
CA LEU A 187 18.13 10.14 6.11
C LEU A 187 18.79 8.89 5.53
N GLN A 188 20.11 8.79 5.57
CA GLN A 188 20.86 7.62 5.12
C GLN A 188 20.53 6.38 5.95
N LEU A 189 20.59 6.50 7.28
CA LEU A 189 20.22 5.42 8.21
C LEU A 189 18.77 5.00 7.99
N ASP A 190 17.85 5.96 7.91
CA ASP A 190 16.42 5.69 7.66
C ASP A 190 16.21 4.95 6.33
N ALA A 191 16.97 5.27 5.28
CA ALA A 191 16.89 4.53 4.01
C ALA A 191 17.36 3.08 4.15
N ILE A 192 18.47 2.85 4.88
CA ILE A 192 18.97 1.50 5.16
C ILE A 192 17.91 0.68 5.88
N ILE A 193 17.26 1.27 6.89
CA ILE A 193 16.14 0.65 7.62
C ILE A 193 14.99 0.31 6.66
N ILE A 194 14.50 1.29 5.88
CA ILE A 194 13.37 1.11 4.97
C ILE A 194 13.65 -0.04 4.00
N VAL A 195 14.81 -0.01 3.34
CA VAL A 195 15.21 -1.00 2.34
C VAL A 195 15.38 -2.39 2.93
N ALA A 196 16.12 -2.52 4.03
CA ALA A 196 16.45 -3.83 4.58
C ALA A 196 15.21 -4.51 5.19
N ILE A 197 14.39 -3.76 5.91
CA ILE A 197 13.22 -4.33 6.59
C ILE A 197 12.09 -4.65 5.61
N SER A 198 11.94 -3.88 4.53
CA SER A 198 10.89 -4.13 3.53
C SER A 198 11.29 -5.09 2.40
N SER A 199 12.55 -5.53 2.33
CA SER A 199 13.02 -6.43 1.28
C SER A 199 12.25 -7.76 1.17
N PRO A 200 11.79 -8.41 2.28
CA PRO A 200 11.00 -9.64 2.15
C PRO A 200 9.64 -9.38 1.48
N LEU A 201 8.98 -8.27 1.83
CA LEU A 201 7.70 -7.89 1.23
C LEU A 201 7.85 -7.54 -0.26
N GLU A 202 8.97 -6.90 -0.63
CA GLU A 202 9.30 -6.63 -2.03
C GLU A 202 9.53 -7.91 -2.84
N ALA A 203 10.24 -8.88 -2.26
CA ALA A 203 10.45 -10.18 -2.89
C ALA A 203 9.12 -10.92 -3.10
N GLU A 204 8.26 -10.94 -2.08
CA GLU A 204 6.93 -11.54 -2.16
C GLU A 204 6.06 -10.86 -3.24
N TYR A 205 6.03 -9.53 -3.26
CA TYR A 205 5.28 -8.77 -4.26
C TYR A 205 5.78 -9.07 -5.68
N SER A 206 7.09 -9.17 -5.88
CA SER A 206 7.69 -9.48 -7.18
C SER A 206 7.32 -10.90 -7.63
N ALA A 207 7.38 -11.87 -6.72
CA ALA A 207 6.95 -13.25 -6.97
C ALA A 207 5.46 -13.33 -7.32
N ASP A 208 4.62 -12.57 -6.62
CA ASP A 208 3.18 -12.49 -6.90
C ASP A 208 2.91 -11.91 -8.29
N LEU A 209 3.60 -10.84 -8.68
CA LEU A 209 3.44 -10.27 -10.02
C LEU A 209 3.81 -11.28 -11.12
N GLU A 210 4.86 -12.07 -10.89
CA GLU A 210 5.27 -13.10 -11.85
C GLU A 210 4.26 -14.25 -11.91
N ALA A 211 3.76 -14.71 -10.75
CA ALA A 211 2.72 -15.73 -10.68
C ALA A 211 1.45 -15.28 -11.42
N GLN A 212 1.06 -14.01 -11.29
CA GLN A 212 -0.12 -13.48 -11.98
C GLN A 212 0.08 -13.31 -13.50
N ARG A 213 1.33 -13.21 -13.97
CA ARG A 213 1.66 -13.19 -15.41
C ARG A 213 1.66 -14.57 -16.06
N SER A 214 1.74 -15.64 -15.27
CA SER A 214 1.81 -17.02 -15.76
C SER A 214 0.48 -17.59 -16.30
N GLY A 215 -0.55 -16.74 -16.44
CA GLY A 215 -1.84 -17.10 -16.99
C GLY A 215 -2.83 -17.61 -15.94
N ALA A 216 -3.97 -18.14 -16.41
CA ALA A 216 -5.10 -18.54 -15.56
C ALA A 216 -4.71 -19.58 -14.48
N ALA A 217 -3.88 -20.56 -14.84
CA ALA A 217 -3.48 -21.62 -13.93
C ALA A 217 -2.61 -21.10 -12.77
N GLY A 218 -1.58 -20.30 -13.06
CA GLY A 218 -0.74 -19.76 -12.00
C GLY A 218 -1.44 -18.65 -11.20
N LEU A 219 -2.40 -17.94 -11.79
CA LEU A 219 -3.29 -17.05 -11.04
C LEU A 219 -4.18 -17.83 -10.05
N ALA A 220 -4.70 -18.99 -10.45
CA ALA A 220 -5.46 -19.89 -9.57
C ALA A 220 -4.59 -20.41 -8.41
N GLU A 221 -3.37 -20.84 -8.72
CA GLU A 221 -2.41 -21.33 -7.74
C GLU A 221 -1.96 -20.23 -6.78
N TRP A 222 -1.72 -19.02 -7.29
CA TRP A 222 -1.41 -17.85 -6.48
C TRP A 222 -2.56 -17.52 -5.52
N ALA A 223 -3.80 -17.48 -6.01
CA ALA A 223 -4.97 -17.23 -5.17
C ALA A 223 -5.13 -18.29 -4.08
N ALA A 224 -4.95 -19.56 -4.42
CA ALA A 224 -4.99 -20.65 -3.44
C ALA A 224 -3.89 -20.52 -2.37
N THR A 225 -2.66 -20.23 -2.80
CA THR A 225 -1.51 -20.11 -1.92
C THR A 225 -1.68 -18.93 -0.95
N ARG A 226 -2.18 -17.80 -1.45
CA ARG A 226 -2.51 -16.61 -0.65
C ARG A 226 -3.60 -16.91 0.40
N SER A 227 -4.66 -17.62 0.02
CA SER A 227 -5.76 -17.97 0.92
C SER A 227 -5.46 -19.08 1.91
N SER A 228 -4.40 -19.87 1.70
CA SER A 228 -3.99 -20.94 2.63
C SER A 228 -3.35 -20.38 3.92
N GLY A 229 -2.69 -19.22 3.83
CA GLY A 229 -2.23 -18.45 4.98
C GLY A 229 -0.86 -18.82 5.54
N SER A 230 -0.53 -20.10 5.65
CA SER A 230 0.62 -20.56 6.46
C SER A 230 2.00 -20.32 5.83
N ASP A 231 2.13 -20.49 4.52
CA ASP A 231 3.44 -20.64 3.87
C ASP A 231 3.85 -19.44 3.00
N HIS A 232 2.96 -18.46 2.83
CA HIS A 232 3.19 -17.32 1.93
C HIS A 232 3.41 -16.03 2.70
N TRP A 233 2.37 -15.20 2.84
CA TRP A 233 2.46 -13.90 3.52
C TRP A 233 2.82 -13.99 5.01
N TRP A 234 2.50 -15.10 5.69
CA TRP A 234 2.91 -15.31 7.08
C TRP A 234 4.42 -15.51 7.22
N GLU A 235 5.03 -16.18 6.25
CA GLU A 235 6.48 -16.31 6.17
C GLU A 235 7.14 -14.97 5.85
N THR A 236 6.57 -14.17 4.96
CA THR A 236 7.03 -12.79 4.74
C THR A 236 7.00 -11.97 6.03
N ALA A 237 5.91 -12.00 6.79
CA ALA A 237 5.82 -11.27 8.05
C ALA A 237 6.89 -11.72 9.06
N LYS A 238 7.13 -13.05 9.17
CA LYS A 238 8.23 -13.60 9.97
C LYS A 238 9.60 -13.10 9.49
N GLN A 239 9.84 -13.07 8.19
CA GLN A 239 11.10 -12.60 7.61
C GLN A 239 11.32 -11.11 7.85
N VAL A 240 10.27 -10.27 7.75
CA VAL A 240 10.32 -8.84 8.09
C VAL A 240 10.78 -8.65 9.53
N VAL A 241 10.18 -9.39 10.48
CA VAL A 241 10.62 -9.33 11.89
C VAL A 241 12.05 -9.83 12.05
N LYS A 242 12.42 -10.93 11.38
CA LYS A 242 13.78 -11.47 11.43
C LYS A 242 14.84 -10.49 10.89
N MET A 243 14.48 -9.66 9.90
CA MET A 243 15.38 -8.63 9.39
C MET A 243 15.78 -7.61 10.45
N SER A 244 14.94 -7.34 11.46
CA SER A 244 15.30 -6.49 12.59
C SER A 244 16.40 -7.05 13.50
N GLN A 245 16.72 -8.33 13.35
CA GLN A 245 17.77 -9.04 14.11
C GLN A 245 18.98 -9.41 13.24
N ASN A 246 19.03 -8.90 12.01
CA ASN A 246 20.08 -9.25 11.06
C ASN A 246 21.38 -8.50 11.40
N LYS A 247 22.47 -9.23 11.66
CA LYS A 247 23.79 -8.65 11.96
C LYS A 247 24.32 -7.76 10.83
N ASN A 248 24.04 -8.11 9.58
CA ASN A 248 24.45 -7.30 8.43
C ASN A 248 23.68 -5.97 8.39
N LEU A 249 22.44 -5.92 8.89
CA LEU A 249 21.72 -4.66 9.03
C LEU A 249 22.41 -3.78 10.09
N PHE A 250 22.75 -4.34 11.25
CA PHE A 250 23.41 -3.58 12.32
C PHE A 250 24.76 -3.02 11.91
N SER A 251 25.57 -3.82 11.22
CA SER A 251 26.84 -3.37 10.65
C SER A 251 26.65 -2.21 9.66
N ARG A 252 25.65 -2.29 8.77
CA ARG A 252 25.35 -1.20 7.81
C ARG A 252 24.79 0.05 8.46
N LEU A 253 24.18 -0.08 9.64
CA LEU A 253 23.70 1.06 10.42
C LEU A 253 24.82 1.72 11.24
N GLY A 254 26.06 1.22 11.16
CA GLY A 254 27.19 1.71 11.94
C GLY A 254 27.04 1.45 13.44
N LEU A 255 26.21 0.48 13.84
CA LEU A 255 26.02 0.16 15.25
C LEU A 255 27.25 -0.54 15.81
N SER A 256 27.59 -0.17 17.05
CA SER A 256 28.67 -0.80 17.80
C SER A 256 28.47 -2.33 17.87
N PRO A 257 29.56 -3.12 17.73
CA PRO A 257 29.48 -4.57 17.84
C PRO A 257 28.99 -4.96 19.24
N SER A 258 28.32 -6.11 19.32
CA SER A 258 27.83 -6.63 20.60
C SER A 258 28.98 -6.80 21.60
N SER A 259 28.98 -6.00 22.66
CA SER A 259 29.92 -6.13 23.77
C SER A 259 29.63 -7.40 24.57
N SER A 260 30.67 -8.14 24.94
CA SER A 260 30.56 -9.27 25.89
C SER A 260 30.21 -8.80 27.30
N THR A 261 30.54 -7.56 27.63
CA THR A 261 30.26 -6.96 28.93
C THR A 261 28.97 -6.15 28.82
N PRO A 262 27.90 -6.50 29.56
CA PRO A 262 26.66 -5.73 29.54
C PRO A 262 26.94 -4.31 30.04
N LEU A 263 26.66 -3.32 29.20
CA LEU A 263 26.70 -1.92 29.60
C LEU A 263 25.48 -1.61 30.48
N PRO A 264 25.63 -0.88 31.59
CA PRO A 264 24.49 -0.45 32.38
C PRO A 264 23.55 0.40 31.51
N LEU A 265 22.25 0.08 31.51
CA LEU A 265 21.26 0.75 30.67
C LEU A 265 21.08 2.24 31.04
N ASP A 266 21.50 2.60 32.25
CA ASP A 266 21.25 3.88 32.91
C ASP A 266 22.35 4.92 32.63
N ILE A 267 23.39 4.58 31.88
CA ILE A 267 24.43 5.55 31.53
C ILE A 267 23.92 6.43 30.39
N ASP A 268 23.82 7.73 30.66
CA ASP A 268 23.47 8.78 29.68
C ASP A 268 24.66 9.08 28.77
N ILE A 269 25.05 8.10 27.95
CA ILE A 269 26.09 8.26 26.94
C ILE A 269 25.42 8.70 25.64
N PRO A 270 25.77 9.87 25.07
CA PRO A 270 25.11 10.39 23.86
C PRO A 270 25.07 9.41 22.69
N TRP A 271 26.19 8.79 22.32
CA TRP A 271 26.25 7.84 21.20
C TRP A 271 25.35 6.60 21.44
N LEU A 272 25.24 6.14 22.68
CA LEU A 272 24.39 4.99 23.03
C LEU A 272 22.91 5.34 22.88
N LYS A 273 22.54 6.59 23.16
CA LYS A 273 21.17 7.08 22.96
C LYS A 273 20.81 7.10 21.48
N GLU A 274 21.72 7.56 20.63
CA GLU A 274 21.54 7.57 19.17
C GLU A 274 21.37 6.15 18.62
N GLU A 275 22.24 5.21 19.00
CA GLU A 275 22.09 3.79 18.61
C GLU A 275 20.77 3.18 19.10
N LYS A 276 20.38 3.48 20.34
CA LYS A 276 19.08 3.05 20.89
C LYS A 276 17.92 3.60 20.07
N ASP A 277 17.98 4.84 19.62
CA ASP A 277 16.94 5.47 18.82
C ASP A 277 16.86 4.87 17.40
N VAL A 278 18.01 4.58 16.77
CA VAL A 278 18.07 3.84 15.50
C VAL A 278 17.47 2.44 15.65
N LEU A 279 17.83 1.70 16.70
CA LEU A 279 17.28 0.36 16.97
C LEU A 279 15.76 0.40 17.24
N ARG A 280 15.27 1.41 17.96
CA ARG A 280 13.82 1.63 18.15
C ARG A 280 13.11 1.88 16.82
N LYS A 281 13.69 2.66 15.91
CA LYS A 281 13.15 2.86 14.55
C LYS A 281 13.10 1.55 13.77
N VAL A 282 14.17 0.76 13.79
CA VAL A 282 14.23 -0.58 13.16
C VAL A 282 13.10 -1.47 13.67
N GLN A 283 12.97 -1.61 14.99
CA GLN A 283 11.98 -2.47 15.61
C GLN A 283 10.55 -1.96 15.36
N SER A 284 10.31 -0.66 15.51
CA SER A 284 9.01 -0.03 15.27
C SER A 284 8.55 -0.24 13.83
N PHE A 285 9.43 0.00 12.86
CA PHE A 285 9.11 -0.19 11.44
C PHE A 285 8.87 -1.67 11.11
N ALA A 286 9.71 -2.58 11.62
CA ALA A 286 9.55 -4.02 11.38
C ALA A 286 8.21 -4.56 11.92
N ILE A 287 7.86 -4.22 13.17
CA ILE A 287 6.60 -4.65 13.80
C ILE A 287 5.41 -4.03 13.06
N ALA A 288 5.47 -2.73 12.76
CA ALA A 288 4.39 -2.06 12.03
C ALA A 288 4.21 -2.64 10.62
N LEU A 289 5.29 -2.96 9.91
CA LEU A 289 5.23 -3.55 8.58
C LEU A 289 4.67 -4.96 8.62
N ALA A 290 5.21 -5.84 9.48
CA ALA A 290 4.74 -7.21 9.61
C ALA A 290 3.26 -7.27 10.02
N SER A 291 2.84 -6.44 10.98
CA SER A 291 1.43 -6.33 11.40
C SER A 291 0.53 -5.89 10.24
N ASN A 292 0.93 -4.86 9.50
CA ASN A 292 0.16 -4.40 8.34
C ASN A 292 0.08 -5.44 7.22
N VAL A 293 1.15 -6.21 6.97
CA VAL A 293 1.13 -7.35 6.02
C VAL A 293 0.10 -8.38 6.47
N VAL A 294 0.17 -8.85 7.71
CA VAL A 294 -0.78 -9.82 8.28
C VAL A 294 -2.22 -9.31 8.13
N TRP A 295 -2.49 -8.07 8.55
CA TRP A 295 -3.85 -7.50 8.47
C TRP A 295 -4.36 -7.29 7.05
N SER A 296 -3.47 -7.10 6.08
CA SER A 296 -3.85 -6.97 4.68
C SER A 296 -4.18 -8.32 4.02
N GLU A 297 -3.68 -9.41 4.60
CA GLU A 297 -3.73 -10.75 4.01
C GLU A 297 -4.69 -11.71 4.73
N VAL A 298 -4.90 -11.51 6.03
CA VAL A 298 -5.77 -12.35 6.87
C VAL A 298 -7.21 -12.44 6.34
N MET A 299 -7.69 -11.43 5.60
CA MET A 299 -9.00 -11.48 4.95
C MET A 299 -9.10 -12.59 3.90
N PHE A 300 -8.02 -12.92 3.20
CA PHE A 300 -8.01 -14.02 2.23
C PHE A 300 -8.09 -15.38 2.91
N TRP A 301 -7.69 -15.43 4.18
CA TRP A 301 -7.73 -16.62 5.00
C TRP A 301 -9.09 -16.81 5.67
N LEU A 302 -9.72 -15.74 6.17
CA LEU A 302 -10.90 -15.83 7.04
C LEU A 302 -12.23 -15.38 6.42
N ASN A 303 -12.21 -14.75 5.24
CA ASN A 303 -13.44 -14.21 4.65
C ASN A 303 -13.83 -14.95 3.38
N LEU A 304 -15.10 -15.33 3.24
CA LEU A 304 -15.64 -15.79 1.95
C LEU A 304 -15.92 -14.61 1.01
N PRO A 305 -15.72 -14.76 -0.31
CA PRO A 305 -15.33 -16.00 -1.01
C PRO A 305 -13.83 -16.34 -0.96
N HIS A 306 -12.97 -15.43 -0.52
CA HIS A 306 -11.50 -15.58 -0.59
C HIS A 306 -10.95 -16.83 0.09
N ALA A 307 -11.45 -17.17 1.27
CA ALA A 307 -11.03 -18.36 2.01
C ALA A 307 -11.25 -19.66 1.23
N ALA A 308 -12.24 -19.70 0.33
CA ALA A 308 -12.53 -20.87 -0.49
C ALA A 308 -11.59 -21.01 -1.71
N ALA A 309 -10.79 -19.99 -2.05
CA ALA A 309 -9.82 -20.06 -3.15
C ALA A 309 -8.76 -21.14 -2.94
N VAL A 310 -8.55 -21.61 -1.70
CA VAL A 310 -7.71 -22.78 -1.37
C VAL A 310 -8.06 -24.03 -2.18
N LEU A 311 -9.30 -24.15 -2.65
CA LEU A 311 -9.75 -25.24 -3.50
C LEU A 311 -9.07 -25.29 -4.88
N LEU A 312 -8.42 -24.20 -5.28
CA LEU A 312 -7.65 -24.11 -6.51
C LEU A 312 -6.23 -24.64 -6.37
N ASN A 313 -5.79 -24.97 -5.15
CA ASN A 313 -4.43 -25.47 -4.90
C ASN A 313 -4.17 -26.76 -5.70
N PRO A 314 -3.11 -26.85 -6.52
CA PRO A 314 -2.83 -28.07 -7.28
C PRO A 314 -2.52 -29.27 -6.36
N ASN A 315 -1.89 -29.03 -5.21
CA ASN A 315 -1.57 -30.06 -4.23
C ASN A 315 -2.85 -30.57 -3.53
N ARG A 316 -3.18 -31.85 -3.75
CA ARG A 316 -4.38 -32.49 -3.20
C ARG A 316 -4.38 -32.58 -1.68
N GLU A 317 -3.23 -32.87 -1.08
CA GLU A 317 -3.09 -32.99 0.37
C GLU A 317 -3.29 -31.65 1.06
N LYS A 318 -2.60 -30.61 0.57
CA LYS A 318 -2.73 -29.24 1.08
C LYS A 318 -4.17 -28.73 0.96
N ARG A 319 -4.83 -29.00 -0.17
CA ARG A 319 -6.26 -28.70 -0.37
C ARG A 319 -7.17 -29.39 0.66
N GLY A 320 -6.86 -30.62 1.03
CA GLY A 320 -7.58 -31.35 2.08
C GLY A 320 -7.41 -30.71 3.45
N GLN A 321 -6.19 -30.31 3.79
CA GLN A 321 -5.90 -29.57 5.03
C GLN A 321 -6.61 -28.21 5.07
N ASP A 322 -6.54 -27.45 3.97
CA ASP A 322 -7.20 -26.15 3.84
C ASP A 322 -8.73 -26.27 3.90
N MET A 323 -9.31 -27.33 3.30
CA MET A 323 -10.75 -27.59 3.38
C MET A 323 -11.19 -27.95 4.80
N LYS A 324 -10.36 -28.67 5.57
CA LYS A 324 -10.65 -28.92 7.00
C LYS A 324 -10.75 -27.61 7.78
N ARG A 325 -9.82 -26.69 7.56
CA ARG A 325 -9.87 -25.35 8.17
C ARG A 325 -11.10 -24.55 7.70
N LEU A 326 -11.40 -24.59 6.41
CA LEU A 326 -12.59 -23.92 5.87
C LEU A 326 -13.88 -24.48 6.50
N LYS A 327 -13.92 -25.80 6.76
CA LYS A 327 -15.01 -26.46 7.49
C LYS A 327 -15.15 -25.93 8.92
N GLU A 328 -14.05 -25.79 9.65
CA GLU A 328 -14.05 -25.24 11.01
C GLU A 328 -14.63 -23.81 11.01
N LEU A 329 -14.20 -22.96 10.07
CA LEU A 329 -14.70 -21.60 9.93
C LEU A 329 -16.20 -21.55 9.61
N ILE A 330 -16.64 -22.28 8.57
CA ILE A 330 -18.05 -22.28 8.14
C ILE A 330 -18.96 -22.84 9.25
N THR A 331 -18.52 -23.88 9.95
CA THR A 331 -19.28 -24.49 11.04
C THR A 331 -19.37 -23.56 12.25
N ALA A 332 -18.29 -22.87 12.61
CA ALA A 332 -18.30 -21.87 13.68
C ALA A 332 -19.27 -20.72 13.38
N VAL A 333 -19.24 -20.19 12.15
CA VAL A 333 -20.16 -19.13 11.72
C VAL A 333 -21.62 -19.60 11.75
N GLU A 334 -21.90 -20.80 11.24
CA GLU A 334 -23.26 -21.38 11.24
C GLU A 334 -23.80 -21.58 12.67
N LYS A 335 -22.96 -22.09 13.58
CA LYS A 335 -23.31 -22.24 15.00
C LYS A 335 -23.56 -20.89 15.67
N ALA A 336 -22.71 -19.90 15.41
CA ALA A 336 -22.87 -18.55 15.94
C ALA A 336 -24.19 -17.91 15.48
N GLU A 337 -24.59 -18.10 14.23
CA GLU A 337 -25.85 -17.57 13.69
C GLU A 337 -27.09 -18.12 14.40
N ARG A 338 -27.08 -19.41 14.75
CA ARG A 338 -28.16 -20.02 15.53
C ARG A 338 -28.28 -19.41 16.93
N LEU A 339 -27.14 -19.11 17.56
CA LEU A 339 -27.06 -18.61 18.93
C LEU A 339 -27.27 -17.08 19.02
N ALA A 340 -26.95 -16.33 17.96
CA ALA A 340 -27.11 -14.86 17.89
C ALA A 340 -28.57 -14.37 17.98
N ILE A 341 -29.54 -15.28 17.87
CA ILE A 341 -30.95 -15.00 18.20
C ILE A 341 -31.07 -14.61 19.68
N GLN A 342 -30.31 -15.27 20.55
CA GLN A 342 -30.37 -15.14 22.00
C GLN A 342 -29.26 -14.26 22.57
N ASP A 343 -28.11 -14.18 21.89
CA ASP A 343 -26.94 -13.40 22.33
C ASP A 343 -26.71 -12.16 21.42
N PRO A 344 -26.97 -10.94 21.92
CA PRO A 344 -26.70 -9.70 21.20
C PRO A 344 -25.22 -9.50 20.84
N ALA A 345 -24.27 -9.95 21.67
CA ALA A 345 -22.85 -9.77 21.40
C ALA A 345 -22.40 -10.61 20.19
N LEU A 346 -22.95 -11.82 20.05
CA LEU A 346 -22.73 -12.64 18.85
C LEU A 346 -23.36 -12.01 17.61
N ARG A 347 -24.52 -11.36 17.75
CA ARG A 347 -25.13 -10.63 16.64
C ARG A 347 -24.23 -9.49 16.16
N ASP A 348 -23.70 -8.69 17.08
CA ASP A 348 -22.77 -7.60 16.76
C ASP A 348 -21.50 -8.16 16.07
N CYS A 349 -20.98 -9.30 16.56
CA CYS A 349 -19.85 -10.00 15.91
C CYS A 349 -20.17 -10.47 14.49
N LEU A 350 -21.36 -11.02 14.25
CA LEU A 350 -21.80 -11.45 12.92
C LEU A 350 -22.09 -10.28 11.98
N GLU A 351 -22.54 -9.13 12.49
CA GLU A 351 -22.66 -7.89 11.71
C GLU A 351 -21.28 -7.40 11.27
N ASP A 352 -20.28 -7.45 12.17
CA ASP A 352 -18.89 -7.13 11.87
C ASP A 352 -18.21 -8.18 10.97
N LEU A 353 -18.62 -9.45 10.99
CA LEU A 353 -18.22 -10.48 10.03
C LEU A 353 -18.78 -10.13 8.65
N GLY A 354 -20.11 -10.02 8.58
CA GLY A 354 -21.00 -9.58 7.50
C GLY A 354 -20.85 -10.21 6.11
N TRP A 355 -19.78 -10.96 5.79
CA TRP A 355 -19.73 -11.75 4.55
C TRP A 355 -20.72 -12.91 4.63
N ASN A 356 -21.04 -13.39 5.82
CA ASN A 356 -22.05 -14.43 6.06
C ASN A 356 -23.44 -13.99 5.58
N ALA A 357 -23.74 -12.69 5.48
CA ALA A 357 -24.99 -12.22 4.90
C ALA A 357 -24.98 -12.14 3.35
N GLN A 358 -23.82 -12.33 2.72
CA GLN A 358 -23.68 -12.14 1.27
C GLN A 358 -24.16 -13.39 0.49
N PRO A 359 -24.94 -13.23 -0.61
CA PRO A 359 -25.46 -14.35 -1.38
C PRO A 359 -24.38 -15.33 -1.87
N LEU A 360 -23.29 -14.82 -2.43
CA LEU A 360 -22.20 -15.67 -2.94
C LEU A 360 -21.53 -16.49 -1.83
N ALA A 361 -21.30 -15.89 -0.66
CA ALA A 361 -20.73 -16.61 0.47
C ALA A 361 -21.69 -17.71 0.97
N ARG A 362 -23.00 -17.43 1.00
CA ARG A 362 -24.03 -18.42 1.35
C ARG A 362 -24.11 -19.57 0.36
N GLU A 363 -24.01 -19.28 -0.93
CA GLU A 363 -23.97 -20.31 -1.98
C GLU A 363 -22.73 -21.21 -1.81
N ILE A 364 -21.57 -20.63 -1.55
CA ILE A 364 -20.34 -21.37 -1.25
C ILE A 364 -20.50 -22.24 0.00
N MET A 365 -21.04 -21.68 1.10
CA MET A 365 -21.32 -22.44 2.32
C MET A 365 -22.26 -23.61 2.05
N ALA A 366 -23.34 -23.39 1.30
CA ALA A 366 -24.30 -24.42 0.94
C ALA A 366 -23.63 -25.55 0.12
N HIS A 367 -22.81 -25.21 -0.86
CA HIS A 367 -22.02 -26.19 -1.62
C HIS A 367 -21.05 -26.98 -0.73
N CYS A 368 -20.38 -26.32 0.21
CA CYS A 368 -19.51 -27.00 1.18
C CYS A 368 -20.31 -28.00 2.04
N PHE A 369 -21.49 -27.64 2.53
CA PHE A 369 -22.33 -28.57 3.29
C PHE A 369 -22.86 -29.73 2.43
N GLN A 370 -23.35 -29.44 1.22
CA GLN A 370 -23.88 -30.46 0.31
C GLN A 370 -22.83 -31.46 -0.16
N SER A 371 -21.58 -31.01 -0.34
CA SER A 371 -20.47 -31.89 -0.71
C SER A 371 -19.87 -32.66 0.47
N GLY A 372 -20.34 -32.42 1.70
CA GLY A 372 -19.70 -32.97 2.90
C GLY A 372 -18.29 -32.42 3.13
N PHE A 373 -18.00 -31.21 2.64
CA PHE A 373 -16.67 -30.59 2.62
C PHE A 373 -15.65 -31.42 1.81
N ASP A 374 -16.06 -31.99 0.68
CA ASP A 374 -15.14 -32.65 -0.24
C ASP A 374 -14.21 -31.61 -0.92
N PRO A 375 -12.87 -31.68 -0.69
CA PRO A 375 -11.92 -30.77 -1.31
C PRO A 375 -11.84 -30.95 -2.85
N HIS A 376 -12.37 -32.04 -3.38
CA HIS A 376 -12.36 -32.36 -4.81
C HIS A 376 -13.67 -32.08 -5.53
N ASN A 377 -14.66 -31.50 -4.85
CA ASN A 377 -15.94 -31.16 -5.45
C ASN A 377 -15.76 -30.27 -6.70
N GLU A 378 -16.13 -30.80 -7.87
CA GLU A 378 -15.86 -30.14 -9.15
C GLU A 378 -16.62 -28.83 -9.31
N GLU A 379 -17.88 -28.77 -8.87
CA GLU A 379 -18.72 -27.57 -9.02
C GLU A 379 -18.16 -26.42 -8.18
N LEU A 380 -17.83 -26.67 -6.91
CA LEU A 380 -17.24 -25.65 -6.05
C LEU A 380 -15.89 -25.16 -6.59
N ARG A 381 -15.07 -26.07 -7.13
CA ARG A 381 -13.82 -25.71 -7.80
C ARG A 381 -14.04 -24.90 -9.07
N LYS A 382 -15.07 -25.21 -9.88
CA LYS A 382 -15.43 -24.43 -11.07
C LYS A 382 -15.88 -23.02 -10.69
N ILE A 383 -16.64 -22.85 -9.60
CA ILE A 383 -17.03 -21.54 -9.07
C ILE A 383 -15.77 -20.75 -8.67
N MET A 384 -14.88 -21.36 -7.88
CA MET A 384 -13.63 -20.70 -7.47
C MET A 384 -12.75 -20.36 -8.66
N TRP A 385 -12.66 -21.23 -9.65
CA TRP A 385 -11.87 -21.02 -10.85
C TRP A 385 -12.37 -19.79 -11.60
N ARG A 386 -13.68 -19.71 -11.86
CA ARG A 386 -14.29 -18.55 -12.52
C ARG A 386 -14.09 -17.25 -11.75
N LEU A 387 -14.11 -17.29 -10.42
CA LEU A 387 -13.91 -16.10 -9.58
C LEU A 387 -12.47 -15.57 -9.62
N TYR A 388 -11.46 -16.46 -9.65
CA TYR A 388 -10.06 -16.06 -9.47
C TYR A 388 -9.21 -16.10 -10.74
N THR A 389 -9.60 -16.86 -11.77
CA THR A 389 -8.86 -16.93 -13.03
C THR A 389 -9.44 -16.05 -14.13
N GLY A 390 -10.43 -15.21 -13.78
CA GLY A 390 -10.97 -14.21 -14.68
C GLY A 390 -9.92 -13.17 -15.08
N CYS A 391 -10.24 -12.41 -16.12
CA CYS A 391 -9.45 -11.27 -16.52
C CYS A 391 -9.50 -10.18 -15.43
N ASN A 392 -8.42 -10.06 -14.66
CA ASN A 392 -8.34 -9.16 -13.49
C ASN A 392 -7.84 -7.75 -13.84
N THR A 393 -7.88 -7.33 -15.11
CA THR A 393 -7.56 -5.93 -15.40
C THR A 393 -8.73 -5.06 -14.95
N THR A 394 -8.46 -3.97 -14.23
CA THR A 394 -9.48 -2.98 -13.85
C THR A 394 -10.32 -2.58 -15.06
N LYS A 395 -9.68 -2.46 -16.22
CA LYS A 395 -10.34 -2.18 -17.49
C LYS A 395 -11.38 -3.25 -17.84
N GLU A 396 -11.00 -4.52 -17.88
CA GLU A 396 -11.93 -5.61 -18.22
C GLU A 396 -13.00 -5.83 -17.14
N CYS A 397 -12.67 -5.66 -15.86
CA CYS A 397 -13.66 -5.68 -14.78
C CYS A 397 -14.69 -4.56 -14.95
N LEU A 398 -14.25 -3.33 -15.24
CA LEU A 398 -15.14 -2.21 -15.51
C LEU A 398 -15.95 -2.45 -16.79
N GLU A 399 -15.32 -2.86 -17.89
CA GLU A 399 -15.99 -3.16 -19.15
C GLU A 399 -17.01 -4.30 -18.98
N SER A 400 -16.68 -5.36 -18.25
CA SER A 400 -17.58 -6.47 -17.94
C SER A 400 -18.72 -6.05 -17.02
N THR A 401 -18.45 -5.18 -16.04
CA THR A 401 -19.48 -4.62 -15.18
C THR A 401 -20.43 -3.72 -15.97
N PHE A 402 -19.91 -2.86 -16.84
CA PHE A 402 -20.71 -2.04 -17.72
C PHE A 402 -21.49 -2.90 -18.73
N ALA A 403 -20.89 -3.95 -19.27
CA ALA A 403 -21.56 -4.90 -20.14
C ALA A 403 -22.68 -5.66 -19.42
N HIS A 404 -22.45 -6.10 -18.18
CA HIS A 404 -23.45 -6.76 -17.36
C HIS A 404 -24.59 -5.82 -16.96
N LEU A 405 -24.28 -4.58 -16.54
CA LEU A 405 -25.29 -3.55 -16.28
C LEU A 405 -26.08 -3.23 -17.56
N SER A 406 -25.42 -3.21 -18.71
CA SER A 406 -26.07 -3.04 -20.02
C SER A 406 -26.98 -4.24 -20.34
N ASP A 407 -26.55 -5.48 -20.10
CA ASP A 407 -27.35 -6.69 -20.30
C ASP A 407 -28.56 -6.74 -19.34
N ILE A 408 -28.37 -6.44 -18.06
CA ILE A 408 -29.49 -6.29 -17.11
C ILE A 408 -30.43 -5.18 -17.57
N ALA A 409 -29.91 -4.04 -18.03
CA ALA A 409 -30.73 -2.96 -18.56
C ALA A 409 -31.48 -3.39 -19.83
N GLN A 410 -30.87 -4.18 -20.73
CA GLN A 410 -31.52 -4.70 -21.94
C GLN A 410 -32.57 -5.77 -21.64
N ARG A 411 -32.33 -6.63 -20.63
CA ARG A 411 -33.29 -7.65 -20.20
C ARG A 411 -34.46 -7.05 -19.41
N GLY A 412 -34.18 -6.04 -18.58
CA GLY A 412 -35.18 -5.31 -17.81
C GLY A 412 -35.93 -4.25 -18.61
N SER A 413 -35.34 -3.74 -19.69
CA SER A 413 -35.94 -2.78 -20.62
C SER A 413 -35.81 -3.31 -22.05
N LYS A 414 -36.94 -3.74 -22.63
CA LYS A 414 -37.05 -4.18 -24.04
C LYS A 414 -36.56 -3.15 -25.08
N SER A 415 -36.16 -1.94 -24.66
CA SER A 415 -35.73 -0.86 -25.55
C SER A 415 -34.22 -0.64 -25.62
N SER A 416 -33.40 -1.38 -24.86
CA SER A 416 -31.95 -1.15 -24.73
C SER A 416 -31.59 0.27 -24.25
N LYS A 417 -32.57 1.05 -23.81
CA LYS A 417 -32.36 2.36 -23.20
C LYS A 417 -32.16 2.13 -21.71
N MET A 418 -30.99 2.54 -21.23
CA MET A 418 -30.73 2.69 -19.80
C MET A 418 -31.85 3.52 -19.19
N SER A 419 -32.41 3.07 -18.07
CA SER A 419 -33.52 3.80 -17.43
C SER A 419 -33.09 5.24 -17.18
N ASN A 420 -34.01 6.19 -17.31
CA ASN A 420 -33.67 7.59 -17.09
C ASN A 420 -33.12 7.82 -15.67
N TRP A 421 -33.52 6.97 -14.71
CA TRP A 421 -32.97 6.96 -13.36
C TRP A 421 -31.51 6.53 -13.31
N SER A 422 -31.15 5.45 -14.00
CA SER A 422 -29.77 4.98 -14.10
C SER A 422 -28.88 6.01 -14.81
N LYS A 423 -29.40 6.71 -15.82
CA LYS A 423 -28.69 7.81 -16.50
C LYS A 423 -28.43 8.97 -15.56
N TYR A 424 -29.48 9.39 -14.84
CA TYR A 424 -29.39 10.46 -13.85
C TYR A 424 -28.40 10.11 -12.73
N LEU A 425 -28.51 8.91 -12.15
CA LEU A 425 -27.62 8.47 -11.09
C LEU A 425 -26.16 8.44 -11.57
N TYR A 426 -25.88 7.86 -12.74
CA TYR A 426 -24.53 7.84 -13.29
C TYR A 426 -23.99 9.25 -13.56
N ALA A 427 -24.79 10.13 -14.17
CA ALA A 427 -24.37 11.50 -14.47
C ALA A 427 -24.12 12.35 -13.21
N THR A 428 -24.88 12.10 -12.14
CA THR A 428 -24.79 12.88 -10.89
C THR A 428 -23.77 12.32 -9.87
N THR A 429 -23.37 11.06 -10.02
CA THR A 429 -22.42 10.40 -9.08
C THR A 429 -21.06 10.08 -9.69
N SER A 430 -20.92 10.15 -11.02
CA SER A 430 -19.64 9.90 -11.69
C SER A 430 -18.71 11.10 -11.57
N SER A 431 -17.60 10.93 -10.86
CA SER A 431 -16.52 11.93 -10.74
C SER A 431 -15.81 12.23 -12.06
N TYR A 432 -16.01 11.40 -13.09
CA TYR A 432 -15.45 11.62 -14.43
C TYR A 432 -16.11 12.78 -15.19
N ALA A 433 -17.37 13.12 -14.91
CA ALA A 433 -18.01 14.29 -15.50
C ALA A 433 -17.30 15.58 -15.04
N GLU A 434 -17.10 15.65 -13.73
CA GLU A 434 -16.11 16.44 -12.96
C GLU A 434 -14.83 16.79 -13.73
N GLN A 435 -14.06 15.72 -13.95
CA GLN A 435 -12.68 15.78 -14.43
C GLN A 435 -12.56 15.98 -15.94
N GLY A 436 -13.62 15.68 -16.71
CA GLY A 436 -13.67 15.86 -18.16
C GLY A 436 -13.87 17.31 -18.61
N GLY A 437 -13.98 18.26 -17.67
CA GLY A 437 -14.25 19.67 -17.97
C GLY A 437 -15.69 19.95 -18.40
N MET A 438 -16.58 18.96 -18.30
CA MET A 438 -18.02 19.16 -18.46
C MET A 438 -18.68 19.25 -17.10
N THR A 439 -18.92 20.48 -16.62
CA THR A 439 -19.73 20.69 -15.43
C THR A 439 -21.10 20.04 -15.65
N PRO A 440 -21.48 19.01 -14.89
CA PRO A 440 -22.79 18.41 -15.04
C PRO A 440 -23.84 19.47 -14.66
N LEU A 441 -24.76 19.77 -15.59
CA LEU A 441 -25.95 20.57 -15.28
C LEU A 441 -26.86 19.70 -14.39
N LEU A 442 -26.74 19.89 -13.09
CA LEU A 442 -27.60 19.25 -12.10
C LEU A 442 -28.88 20.08 -11.95
N PRO A 443 -30.07 19.46 -11.99
CA PRO A 443 -31.32 20.20 -11.80
C PRO A 443 -31.38 20.79 -10.39
N GLU A 444 -31.64 22.10 -10.32
CA GLU A 444 -31.85 22.81 -9.06
C GLU A 444 -33.31 22.71 -8.59
N ALA A 445 -33.57 23.10 -7.35
CA ALA A 445 -34.93 23.19 -6.83
C ALA A 445 -35.81 24.15 -7.67
N ALA A 446 -35.22 25.20 -8.23
CA ALA A 446 -35.89 26.13 -9.12
C ALA A 446 -36.30 25.46 -10.44
N ASP A 447 -35.46 24.58 -11.01
CA ASP A 447 -35.78 23.81 -12.20
C ASP A 447 -36.97 22.87 -11.94
N TRP A 448 -37.03 22.27 -10.75
CA TRP A 448 -38.18 21.45 -10.35
C TRP A 448 -39.47 22.22 -10.25
N LEU A 449 -39.44 23.42 -9.65
CA LEU A 449 -40.62 24.30 -9.57
C LEU A 449 -41.02 24.80 -10.96
N HIS A 450 -40.04 25.10 -11.82
CA HIS A 450 -40.27 25.53 -13.20
C HIS A 450 -40.90 24.41 -14.04
N VAL A 451 -40.42 23.17 -13.87
CA VAL A 451 -40.92 21.98 -14.55
C VAL A 451 -42.29 21.54 -14.03
N THR A 452 -42.59 21.68 -12.73
CA THR A 452 -43.87 21.27 -12.14
C THR A 452 -44.94 22.37 -12.22
N GLY A 453 -44.53 23.62 -12.38
CA GLY A 453 -45.42 24.78 -12.45
C GLY A 453 -46.27 24.90 -13.72
N PRO A 454 -47.26 25.80 -13.73
CA PRO A 454 -48.21 25.97 -14.84
C PRO A 454 -47.58 26.48 -16.15
N CYS A 455 -46.40 27.11 -16.09
CA CYS A 455 -45.68 27.62 -17.27
C CYS A 455 -44.82 26.55 -17.98
N SER A 456 -44.78 25.33 -17.44
CA SER A 456 -43.86 24.26 -17.86
C SER A 456 -44.20 23.59 -19.18
N LEU A 457 -45.37 23.86 -19.79
CA LEU A 457 -45.87 23.04 -20.90
C LEU A 457 -44.91 23.01 -22.10
N ARG A 458 -44.34 24.17 -22.50
CA ARG A 458 -43.34 24.26 -23.57
C ARG A 458 -42.00 23.62 -23.19
N PHE A 459 -41.58 23.78 -21.93
CA PHE A 459 -40.34 23.20 -21.44
C PHE A 459 -40.42 21.66 -21.36
N ARG A 460 -41.54 21.12 -20.88
CA ARG A 460 -41.85 19.68 -20.88
C ARG A 460 -41.93 19.11 -22.30
N GLN A 461 -42.48 19.85 -23.26
CA GLN A 461 -42.51 19.42 -24.66
C GLN A 461 -41.10 19.31 -25.27
N GLY A 462 -40.20 20.24 -24.96
CA GLY A 462 -38.80 20.16 -25.37
C GLY A 462 -38.04 19.02 -24.68
N LEU A 463 -38.26 18.85 -23.38
CA LEU A 463 -37.63 17.79 -22.60
C LEU A 463 -38.19 16.40 -22.88
N ALA A 464 -39.44 16.25 -23.34
CA ALA A 464 -40.06 14.94 -23.61
C ALA A 464 -39.26 14.08 -24.60
N ASN A 465 -38.49 14.71 -25.49
CA ASN A 465 -37.61 14.03 -26.43
C ASN A 465 -36.32 13.48 -25.79
N ILE A 466 -35.92 14.02 -24.64
CA ILE A 466 -34.68 13.70 -23.91
C ILE A 466 -34.99 12.85 -22.66
N PHE A 467 -36.06 13.18 -21.95
CA PHE A 467 -36.49 12.61 -20.68
C PHE A 467 -38.03 12.63 -20.60
N ASN A 468 -38.64 11.44 -20.55
CA ASN A 468 -40.09 11.31 -20.42
C ASN A 468 -40.50 11.30 -18.94
N MET A 469 -40.96 12.45 -18.46
CA MET A 469 -41.41 12.63 -17.07
C MET A 469 -42.72 11.91 -16.73
N THR A 470 -43.58 11.59 -17.71
CA THR A 470 -44.86 10.92 -17.44
C THR A 470 -44.70 9.41 -17.27
N THR A 471 -43.67 8.80 -17.87
CA THR A 471 -43.38 7.36 -17.75
C THR A 471 -42.31 7.04 -16.71
N THR A 472 -41.49 8.02 -16.34
CA THR A 472 -40.49 7.86 -15.28
C THR A 472 -41.18 8.13 -13.96
N ALA A 473 -41.23 7.14 -13.05
CA ALA A 473 -41.74 7.36 -11.70
C ALA A 473 -40.87 8.41 -11.01
N MET A 474 -41.31 9.65 -11.06
CA MET A 474 -40.65 10.75 -10.37
C MET A 474 -40.88 10.55 -8.87
N PRO A 475 -39.95 10.95 -7.99
CA PRO A 475 -40.22 11.04 -6.56
C PRO A 475 -41.41 11.97 -6.40
N THR A 476 -42.61 11.41 -6.27
CA THR A 476 -43.78 12.21 -5.97
C THR A 476 -43.58 12.71 -4.55
N SER A 477 -43.80 14.00 -4.34
CA SER A 477 -43.92 14.57 -2.99
C SER A 477 -44.89 13.77 -2.09
N HIS A 478 -45.72 12.91 -2.67
CA HIS A 478 -46.63 11.97 -2.01
C HIS A 478 -46.01 10.72 -1.36
N GLU A 479 -44.69 10.45 -1.42
CA GLU A 479 -44.05 9.71 -0.30
C GLU A 479 -43.87 10.66 0.90
N GLN A 480 -44.97 11.30 1.29
CA GLN A 480 -45.14 12.50 2.10
C GLN A 480 -44.90 12.27 3.61
N GLY A 481 -43.93 11.41 3.94
CA GLY A 481 -43.56 11.11 5.32
C GLY A 481 -42.19 10.45 5.46
N LYS A 482 -41.55 10.05 4.36
CA LYS A 482 -40.15 9.60 4.40
C LYS A 482 -39.35 10.58 3.56
N PRO A 483 -38.58 11.51 4.18
CA PRO A 483 -37.65 12.29 3.40
C PRO A 483 -36.81 11.31 2.59
N LEU A 484 -36.58 11.59 1.29
CA LEU A 484 -35.42 11.08 0.57
C LEU A 484 -34.26 11.10 1.58
N PRO A 485 -33.40 10.08 1.70
CA PRO A 485 -32.34 10.12 2.70
C PRO A 485 -31.43 11.32 2.40
N MET A 486 -31.78 12.47 2.98
CA MET A 486 -31.26 13.80 2.66
C MET A 486 -29.88 13.97 3.27
N GLN A 487 -29.49 13.04 4.12
CA GLN A 487 -28.23 13.05 4.82
C GLN A 487 -27.44 11.81 4.40
N PRO A 488 -26.20 11.97 3.90
CA PRO A 488 -25.27 10.87 3.64
C PRO A 488 -25.19 9.86 4.81
N ALA A 489 -25.37 10.33 6.05
CA ALA A 489 -25.45 9.49 7.25
C ALA A 489 -26.58 8.46 7.23
N GLN A 490 -27.74 8.76 6.61
CA GLN A 490 -28.86 7.82 6.48
C GLN A 490 -28.63 6.80 5.36
N ILE A 491 -27.86 7.15 4.33
CA ILE A 491 -27.42 6.22 3.29
C ILE A 491 -26.31 5.31 3.85
N GLN A 492 -25.34 5.84 4.58
CA GLN A 492 -24.31 5.06 5.27
C GLN A 492 -24.89 4.05 6.26
N LYS A 493 -26.04 4.31 6.89
CA LYS A 493 -26.74 3.31 7.72
C LYS A 493 -27.25 2.09 6.93
N LYS A 494 -27.48 2.22 5.62
CA LYS A 494 -27.98 1.11 4.78
C LYS A 494 -26.87 0.27 4.17
N TRP A 495 -25.68 0.84 3.98
CA TRP A 495 -24.58 0.17 3.32
C TRP A 495 -23.48 -0.10 4.32
N ARG A 496 -23.08 -1.37 4.44
CA ARG A 496 -21.93 -1.73 5.26
C ARG A 496 -20.69 -0.96 4.77
N ALA A 497 -19.91 -0.44 5.70
CA ALA A 497 -18.65 0.21 5.38
C ALA A 497 -17.79 -0.74 4.52
N SER A 498 -17.27 -0.24 3.40
CA SER A 498 -16.33 -0.97 2.55
C SER A 498 -14.92 -0.45 2.76
N GLY A 499 -13.91 -1.27 2.40
CA GLY A 499 -12.51 -0.90 2.46
C GLY A 499 -11.71 -1.62 3.55
N PRO A 500 -10.42 -1.25 3.72
CA PRO A 500 -9.46 -2.04 4.49
C PRO A 500 -9.88 -2.31 5.94
N THR A 501 -10.41 -1.30 6.63
CA THR A 501 -10.83 -1.45 8.04
C THR A 501 -12.01 -2.41 8.18
N ALA A 502 -12.97 -2.38 7.26
CA ALA A 502 -14.09 -3.32 7.27
C ALA A 502 -13.64 -4.76 7.02
N HIS A 503 -12.67 -4.97 6.12
CA HIS A 503 -12.09 -6.30 5.90
C HIS A 503 -11.31 -6.80 7.12
N GLN A 504 -10.56 -5.92 7.81
CA GLN A 504 -9.86 -6.23 9.05
C GLN A 504 -10.82 -6.61 10.18
N LYS A 505 -11.90 -5.82 10.38
CA LYS A 505 -12.96 -6.15 11.35
C LYS A 505 -13.61 -7.50 11.04
N SER A 506 -13.92 -7.72 9.77
CA SER A 506 -14.50 -8.99 9.29
C SER A 506 -13.60 -10.19 9.56
N ALA A 507 -12.30 -10.06 9.27
CA ALA A 507 -11.34 -11.11 9.57
C ALA A 507 -11.15 -11.32 11.09
N ALA A 508 -11.12 -10.25 11.88
CA ALA A 508 -11.06 -10.34 13.34
C ALA A 508 -12.28 -11.06 13.92
N ALA A 509 -13.48 -10.77 13.40
CA ALA A 509 -14.71 -11.47 13.78
C ALA A 509 -14.63 -12.97 13.42
N GLY A 510 -14.17 -13.29 12.20
CA GLY A 510 -13.96 -14.68 11.79
C GLY A 510 -12.97 -15.43 12.68
N MET A 511 -11.87 -14.78 13.07
CA MET A 511 -10.87 -15.35 13.97
C MET A 511 -11.43 -15.56 15.39
N TYR A 512 -12.19 -14.57 15.88
CA TYR A 512 -12.85 -14.65 17.18
C TYR A 512 -13.81 -15.84 17.24
N LEU A 513 -14.70 -15.96 16.25
CA LEU A 513 -15.66 -17.07 16.17
C LEU A 513 -14.95 -18.42 16.11
N LEU A 514 -13.88 -18.54 15.32
CA LEU A 514 -13.08 -19.77 15.29
C LEU A 514 -12.48 -20.13 16.65
N ASN A 515 -11.91 -19.16 17.35
CA ASN A 515 -11.20 -19.39 18.61
C ASN A 515 -12.17 -19.67 19.77
N ASP A 516 -13.36 -19.07 19.77
CA ASP A 516 -14.34 -19.19 20.86
C ASP A 516 -15.43 -20.24 20.59
N GLU A 517 -15.45 -20.87 19.41
CA GLU A 517 -16.37 -21.97 19.08
C GLU A 517 -16.36 -23.12 20.12
N PRO A 518 -15.19 -23.58 20.63
CA PRO A 518 -15.11 -24.67 21.61
C PRO A 518 -15.78 -24.33 22.94
N THR A 519 -15.83 -23.05 23.32
CA THR A 519 -16.51 -22.57 24.54
C THR A 519 -17.99 -22.29 24.31
N GLN A 520 -18.50 -22.59 23.10
CA GLN A 520 -19.84 -22.20 22.65
C GLN A 520 -20.07 -20.70 22.68
N PHE A 521 -19.02 -19.93 22.38
CA PHE A 521 -19.03 -18.47 22.37
C PHE A 521 -19.37 -17.82 23.72
N ALA A 522 -19.11 -18.52 24.83
CA ALA A 522 -19.44 -18.04 26.18
C ALA A 522 -18.75 -16.70 26.51
N ASN A 523 -17.71 -16.32 25.77
CA ASN A 523 -16.94 -15.10 26.00
C ASN A 523 -17.37 -13.93 25.10
N ALA A 524 -18.40 -14.06 24.26
CA ALA A 524 -18.79 -13.04 23.27
C ALA A 524 -18.99 -11.66 23.90
N SER A 525 -19.72 -11.61 25.01
CA SER A 525 -19.98 -10.37 25.73
C SER A 525 -18.76 -9.74 26.42
N MET A 526 -17.71 -10.53 26.69
CA MET A 526 -16.51 -10.07 27.39
C MET A 526 -15.38 -9.70 26.41
N ALA A 527 -15.25 -10.44 25.32
CA ALA A 527 -14.11 -10.38 24.42
C ALA A 527 -14.43 -9.63 23.12
N TRP A 528 -15.67 -9.70 22.62
CA TRP A 528 -16.05 -8.97 21.41
C TRP A 528 -16.51 -7.55 21.75
N ALA A 529 -15.58 -6.61 21.67
CA ALA A 529 -15.89 -5.18 21.86
C ALA A 529 -16.45 -4.48 20.61
N GLY A 530 -16.81 -5.24 19.56
CA GLY A 530 -17.02 -4.70 18.22
C GLY A 530 -18.23 -3.77 18.08
N LYS A 531 -17.94 -2.55 17.57
CA LYS A 531 -18.80 -1.70 16.73
C LYS A 531 -17.93 -0.98 15.69
#